data_AF-A0A0F2CD38-F1
#
_entry.id   AF-A0A0F2CD38-F1
#
_cell.length_a   1.000
_cell.length_b   1.000
_cell.length_c   1.000
_cell.angle_alpha   90.00
_cell.angle_beta   90.00
_cell.angle_gamma   90.00
#
_symmetry.space_group_name_H-M   'P 1'
#
loop_
_entity.id
_entity.type
_entity.pdbx_description
1 polymer ?
#
loop_
_entity_poly.entity_id
_entity_poly.type
_entity_poly.pdbx_seq_one_letter_code
_entity_poly.pdbx_strand_id
1 'polypeptide(L)'
;MRRIGATIAGLGVGAIGLTGCAFGDYLAYAPCEGYSEELAQVIEETVGERPTVGDIWADGANNPLCWLTFTLERDLTSGDPEREEMGNAIDDLRAGWQDDVRLEVISGSGESFIFG
;
A
#
# COMPACT_ATOMS: atom_id res chain seq x y z
N MET A 1 24.50 -18.56 -45.17
CA MET A 1 23.08 -18.96 -45.17
C MET A 1 22.87 -20.05 -44.12
N ARG A 2 21.75 -19.96 -43.38
CA ARG A 2 21.29 -20.84 -42.27
C ARG A 2 21.30 -22.34 -42.57
N ARG A 3 21.50 -23.16 -41.52
CA ARG A 3 20.58 -24.20 -40.94
C ARG A 3 21.36 -24.97 -39.84
N ILE A 4 21.11 -24.69 -38.55
CA ILE A 4 20.16 -25.36 -37.63
C ILE A 4 20.36 -26.88 -37.57
N GLY A 5 20.73 -27.39 -36.39
CA GLY A 5 20.52 -28.79 -36.03
C GLY A 5 21.35 -29.28 -34.84
N ALA A 6 20.90 -29.03 -33.62
CA ALA A 6 21.23 -29.81 -32.41
C ALA A 6 20.37 -29.28 -31.25
N THR A 7 19.77 -30.02 -30.33
CA THR A 7 19.51 -31.44 -30.09
C THR A 7 18.48 -31.36 -28.96
N ILE A 8 17.32 -32.00 -29.08
CA ILE A 8 16.38 -32.13 -27.96
C ILE A 8 16.98 -33.20 -27.04
N ALA A 9 17.46 -32.78 -25.88
CA ALA A 9 17.70 -33.65 -24.74
C ALA A 9 17.03 -32.99 -23.53
N GLY A 10 15.89 -33.57 -23.13
CA GLY A 10 15.15 -33.13 -21.96
C GLY A 10 15.76 -33.64 -20.65
N LEU A 11 15.06 -33.25 -19.59
CA LEU A 11 15.12 -33.70 -18.20
C LEU A 11 16.18 -33.03 -17.30
N GLY A 12 15.67 -32.10 -16.50
CA GLY A 12 16.35 -31.52 -15.36
C GLY A 12 15.42 -30.60 -14.60
N VAL A 13 14.32 -31.16 -14.07
CA VAL A 13 13.43 -30.50 -13.12
C VAL A 13 14.27 -30.03 -11.93
N GLY A 14 14.43 -28.71 -11.82
CA GLY A 14 14.97 -28.01 -10.65
C GLY A 14 14.07 -26.83 -10.28
N ALA A 15 12.76 -26.97 -10.48
CA ALA A 15 11.77 -26.07 -9.90
C ALA A 15 11.56 -26.47 -8.44
N ILE A 16 12.50 -26.08 -7.58
CA ILE A 16 12.32 -26.17 -6.13
C ILE A 16 12.34 -24.74 -5.58
N GLY A 17 11.13 -24.17 -5.45
CA GLY A 17 10.79 -23.42 -4.25
C GLY A 17 11.14 -21.93 -4.15
N LEU A 18 10.85 -21.10 -5.16
CA LEU A 18 10.86 -19.63 -4.98
C LEU A 18 9.56 -18.91 -5.37
N THR A 19 8.51 -19.65 -5.72
CA THR A 19 7.23 -19.03 -6.07
C THR A 19 6.39 -18.63 -4.84
N GLY A 20 6.69 -19.13 -3.64
CA GLY A 20 5.90 -18.84 -2.44
C GLY A 20 5.92 -17.36 -2.00
N CYS A 21 7.07 -16.68 -2.13
CA CYS A 21 7.22 -15.29 -1.68
C CYS A 21 6.64 -14.30 -2.70
N ALA A 22 6.78 -14.56 -4.00
CA ALA A 22 6.31 -13.63 -5.02
C ALA A 22 4.78 -13.59 -5.20
N PHE A 23 4.08 -14.69 -4.89
CA PHE A 23 2.61 -14.73 -4.99
C PHE A 23 1.91 -14.30 -3.70
N GLY A 24 2.52 -14.49 -2.53
CA GLY A 24 1.98 -14.03 -1.25
C GLY A 24 1.91 -12.51 -1.18
N ASP A 25 3.01 -11.85 -1.56
CA ASP A 25 3.09 -10.37 -1.55
C ASP A 25 2.16 -9.74 -2.61
N TYR A 26 2.00 -10.38 -3.77
CA TYR A 26 1.06 -9.91 -4.81
C TYR A 26 -0.41 -10.06 -4.38
N LEU A 27 -0.76 -11.12 -3.65
CA LEU A 27 -2.12 -11.31 -3.13
C LEU A 27 -2.41 -10.39 -1.93
N ALA A 28 -1.41 -10.04 -1.13
CA ALA A 28 -1.52 -9.05 -0.06
C ALA A 28 -1.60 -7.62 -0.59
N TYR A 29 -1.05 -7.36 -1.79
CA TYR A 29 -1.05 -6.04 -2.42
C TYR A 29 -2.45 -5.60 -2.89
N ALA A 30 -3.30 -6.51 -3.40
CA ALA A 30 -4.63 -6.15 -3.91
C ALA A 30 -5.59 -5.60 -2.83
N PRO A 31 -5.68 -6.16 -1.60
CA PRO A 31 -6.37 -5.51 -0.48
C PRO A 31 -5.84 -4.11 -0.16
N CYS A 32 -4.51 -3.93 -0.16
CA CYS A 32 -3.90 -2.64 0.13
C CYS A 32 -4.24 -1.56 -0.92
N GLU A 33 -4.39 -1.92 -2.19
CA GLU A 33 -4.90 -0.98 -3.22
C GLU A 33 -6.33 -0.54 -2.90
N GLY A 34 -7.22 -1.46 -2.52
CA GLY A 34 -8.59 -1.12 -2.11
C GLY A 34 -8.61 -0.18 -0.91
N TYR A 35 -7.81 -0.46 0.12
CA TYR A 35 -7.66 0.43 1.27
C TYR A 35 -7.09 1.79 0.88
N SER A 36 -6.17 1.85 -0.08
CA SER A 36 -5.63 3.12 -0.57
C SER A 36 -6.71 3.99 -1.23
N GLU A 37 -7.64 3.39 -1.96
CA GLU A 37 -8.74 4.12 -2.60
C GLU A 37 -9.72 4.68 -1.56
N GLU A 38 -10.11 3.85 -0.57
CA GLU A 38 -11.00 4.26 0.53
C GLU A 38 -10.35 5.38 1.39
N LEU A 39 -9.05 5.27 1.71
CA LEU A 39 -8.33 6.29 2.47
C LEU A 39 -8.16 7.58 1.67
N ALA A 40 -7.87 7.50 0.37
CA ALA A 40 -7.78 8.68 -0.47
C ALA A 40 -9.08 9.49 -0.44
N GLN A 41 -10.22 8.78 -0.46
CA GLN A 41 -11.54 9.41 -0.38
C GLN A 41 -11.78 10.05 1.00
N VAL A 42 -11.49 9.35 2.10
CA VAL A 42 -11.67 9.92 3.45
C VAL A 42 -10.76 11.13 3.67
N ILE A 43 -9.52 11.10 3.20
CA ILE A 43 -8.62 12.25 3.26
C ILE A 43 -9.21 13.40 2.43
N GLU A 44 -9.67 13.13 1.20
CA GLU A 44 -10.33 14.15 0.35
C GLU A 44 -11.55 14.80 1.03
N GLU A 45 -12.38 13.99 1.70
CA GLU A 45 -13.58 14.47 2.40
C GLU A 45 -13.24 15.30 3.65
N THR A 46 -12.18 14.96 4.38
CA THR A 46 -11.81 15.63 5.63
C THR A 46 -10.96 16.88 5.40
N VAL A 47 -10.00 16.85 4.48
CA VAL A 47 -9.10 17.99 4.22
C VAL A 47 -9.48 18.79 2.97
N GLY A 48 -10.50 18.38 2.23
CA GLY A 48 -10.97 19.06 1.01
C GLY A 48 -10.01 18.97 -0.16
N GLU A 49 -9.03 18.07 -0.09
CA GLU A 49 -7.97 17.88 -1.07
C GLU A 49 -7.71 16.40 -1.28
N ARG A 50 -7.74 15.96 -2.53
CA ARG A 50 -7.41 14.58 -2.87
C ARG A 50 -5.90 14.36 -2.74
N PRO A 51 -5.44 13.45 -1.86
CA PRO A 51 -4.03 13.19 -1.72
C PRO A 51 -3.47 12.46 -2.94
N THR A 52 -2.17 12.64 -3.19
CA THR A 52 -1.42 11.79 -4.11
C THR A 52 -1.01 10.51 -3.39
N VAL A 53 -1.35 9.35 -3.96
CA VAL A 53 -0.86 8.06 -3.47
C VAL A 53 0.64 7.97 -3.76
N GLY A 54 1.43 7.74 -2.73
CA GLY A 54 2.88 7.54 -2.81
C GLY A 54 3.21 6.06 -2.97
N ASP A 55 3.65 5.44 -1.87
CA ASP A 55 4.04 4.02 -1.84
C ASP A 55 2.95 3.16 -1.19
N ILE A 56 2.75 1.97 -1.76
CA ILE A 56 1.94 0.89 -1.20
C ILE A 56 2.87 -0.29 -0.96
N TRP A 57 3.01 -0.69 0.30
CA TRP A 57 3.77 -1.87 0.70
C TRP A 57 2.87 -2.85 1.45
N ALA A 58 2.99 -4.12 1.13
CA ALA A 58 2.21 -5.19 1.73
C ALA A 58 3.15 -6.28 2.25
N ASP A 59 2.97 -6.69 3.50
CA ASP A 59 3.57 -7.92 4.03
C ASP A 59 2.54 -9.04 3.98
N GLY A 60 2.76 -10.04 3.12
CA GLY A 60 1.90 -11.23 3.02
C GLY A 60 2.19 -12.31 4.07
N ALA A 61 3.09 -12.07 5.03
CA ALA A 61 3.42 -13.02 6.09
C ALA A 61 2.32 -13.12 7.18
N ASN A 62 2.64 -13.69 8.34
CA ASN A 62 1.68 -14.10 9.40
C ASN A 62 0.80 -12.98 9.98
N ASN A 63 0.99 -11.72 9.57
CA ASN A 63 0.10 -10.61 9.89
C ASN A 63 0.02 -9.70 8.65
N PRO A 64 -1.08 -9.75 7.87
CA PRO A 64 -1.21 -8.91 6.70
C PRO A 64 -1.13 -7.44 7.12
N LEU A 65 -0.03 -6.80 6.73
CA LEU A 65 0.26 -5.40 7.05
C LEU A 65 0.30 -4.61 5.74
N CYS A 66 -0.61 -3.64 5.59
CA CYS A 66 -0.55 -2.64 4.53
C CYS A 66 0.10 -1.37 5.08
N TRP A 67 1.22 -0.95 4.50
CA TRP A 67 1.79 0.37 4.72
C TRP A 67 1.48 1.25 3.51
N LEU A 68 0.77 2.34 3.74
CA LEU A 68 0.30 3.26 2.71
C LEU A 68 0.86 4.65 2.98
N THR A 69 1.48 5.27 1.98
CA THR A 69 1.96 6.65 2.09
C THR A 69 1.17 7.55 1.15
N PHE A 70 0.73 8.69 1.66
CA PHE A 70 0.02 9.73 0.91
C PHE A 70 0.75 11.06 1.03
N THR A 71 0.65 11.89 0.00
CA THR A 71 1.16 13.26 0.01
C THR A 71 0.05 14.26 -0.29
N LEU A 72 0.01 15.34 0.48
CA LEU A 72 -0.85 16.48 0.27
C LEU A 72 -0.01 17.68 -0.22
N GLU A 73 -0.57 18.48 -1.11
CA GLU A 73 -0.01 19.77 -1.53
C GLU A 73 -0.20 20.83 -0.45
N ARG A 74 -1.29 20.76 0.34
CA ARG A 74 -1.51 21.66 1.46
C ARG A 74 -0.63 21.34 2.67
N ASP A 75 -0.26 22.40 3.38
CA ASP A 75 0.33 22.29 4.70
C ASP A 75 -0.72 21.83 5.71
N LEU A 76 -0.31 20.88 6.56
CA LEU A 76 -1.00 20.42 7.76
C LEU A 76 0.07 20.31 8.84
N THR A 77 -0.27 20.75 10.04
CA THR A 77 0.61 20.83 11.20
C THR A 77 0.05 20.05 12.39
N SER A 78 0.91 19.77 13.39
CA SER A 78 0.46 19.24 14.67
C SER A 78 -0.40 20.26 15.44
N GLY A 79 -1.71 20.09 15.38
CA GLY A 79 -2.69 20.94 16.07
C GLY A 79 -3.83 21.41 15.18
N ASP A 80 -3.76 21.16 13.87
CA ASP A 80 -4.85 21.49 12.95
C ASP A 80 -6.07 20.62 13.24
N PRO A 81 -7.27 21.20 13.46
CA PRO A 81 -8.49 20.44 13.67
C PRO A 81 -8.80 19.47 12.54
N GLU A 82 -8.50 19.85 11.28
CA GLU A 82 -8.69 18.98 10.12
C GLU A 82 -7.83 17.72 10.19
N ARG A 83 -6.63 17.79 10.80
CA ARG A 83 -5.78 16.62 11.01
C ARG A 83 -6.40 15.67 12.04
N GLU A 84 -6.98 16.22 13.10
CA GLU A 84 -7.67 15.42 14.13
C GLU A 84 -8.93 14.76 13.54
N GLU A 85 -9.72 15.52 12.78
CA GLU A 85 -10.90 15.01 12.07
C GLU A 85 -10.53 13.91 11.07
N MET A 86 -9.49 14.13 10.27
CA MET A 86 -8.93 13.14 9.35
C MET A 86 -8.51 11.86 10.10
N GLY A 87 -7.77 12.00 11.21
CA GLY A 87 -7.36 10.86 12.03
C GLY A 87 -8.53 10.05 12.57
N ASN A 88 -9.54 10.71 13.11
CA ASN A 88 -10.75 10.06 13.61
C ASN A 88 -11.52 9.33 12.49
N ALA A 89 -11.65 9.95 11.31
CA ALA A 89 -12.31 9.33 10.17
C ALA A 89 -11.55 8.11 9.64
N ILE A 90 -10.22 8.16 9.65
CA ILE A 90 -9.35 7.02 9.32
C ILE A 90 -9.55 5.88 10.33
N ASP A 91 -9.57 6.18 11.63
CA ASP A 91 -9.76 5.16 12.67
C ASP A 91 -11.16 4.50 12.59
N ASP A 92 -12.20 5.29 12.32
CA ASP A 92 -13.56 4.78 12.10
C ASP A 92 -13.65 3.88 10.88
N LEU A 93 -12.99 4.25 9.76
CA LEU A 93 -12.92 3.44 8.55
C LEU A 93 -12.20 2.11 8.84
N ARG A 94 -11.06 2.16 9.53
CA ARG A 94 -10.22 0.99 9.84
C ARG A 94 -10.87 -0.01 10.79
N ALA A 95 -11.81 0.43 11.65
CA ALA A 95 -12.50 -0.46 12.58
C ALA A 95 -13.26 -1.62 11.89
N GLY A 96 -13.54 -1.51 10.58
CA GLY A 96 -14.16 -2.55 9.77
C GLY A 96 -13.21 -3.49 9.03
N TRP A 97 -11.90 -3.24 9.08
CA TRP A 97 -10.92 -3.98 8.28
C TRP A 97 -10.34 -5.19 9.02
N GLN A 98 -9.92 -6.21 8.27
CA GLN A 98 -9.33 -7.43 8.83
C GLN A 98 -7.80 -7.40 8.88
N ASP A 99 -7.18 -6.51 8.10
CA ASP A 99 -5.74 -6.37 7.97
C ASP A 99 -5.23 -5.21 8.84
N ASP A 100 -3.99 -5.30 9.30
CA ASP A 100 -3.32 -4.18 9.98
C ASP A 100 -2.94 -3.16 8.90
N VAL A 101 -3.53 -1.96 8.94
CA VAL A 101 -3.24 -0.91 7.96
C VAL A 101 -2.56 0.25 8.66
N ARG A 102 -1.34 0.58 8.25
CA ARG A 102 -0.63 1.79 8.66
C ARG A 102 -0.64 2.79 7.53
N LEU A 103 -0.94 4.03 7.88
CA LEU A 103 -1.02 5.14 6.96
C LEU A 103 -0.01 6.22 7.38
N GLU A 104 0.84 6.64 6.47
CA GLU A 104 1.65 7.85 6.58
C GLU A 104 1.09 8.93 5.64
N VAL A 105 0.86 10.13 6.17
CA VAL A 105 0.47 11.31 5.39
C VAL A 105 1.58 12.35 5.48
N ILE A 106 2.11 12.77 4.35
CA ILE A 106 3.14 13.82 4.20
C ILE A 106 2.43 15.09 3.73
N SER A 107 2.51 16.18 4.49
CA SER A 107 1.92 17.47 4.09
C SER A 107 2.81 18.25 3.13
N GLY A 108 2.28 19.35 2.58
CA GLY A 108 3.00 20.25 1.67
C GLY A 108 4.30 20.83 2.25
N SER A 109 4.38 20.92 3.58
CA SER A 109 5.56 21.40 4.30
C SER A 109 6.63 20.31 4.47
N GLY A 110 6.30 19.06 4.12
CA GLY A 110 7.11 17.87 4.33
C GLY A 110 6.98 17.26 5.73
N GLU A 111 6.07 17.77 6.57
CA GLU A 111 5.77 17.16 7.87
C GLU A 111 5.00 15.85 7.65
N SER A 112 5.41 14.76 8.33
CA SER A 112 4.75 13.46 8.20
C SER A 112 4.00 13.05 9.47
N PHE A 113 2.88 12.39 9.26
CA PHE A 113 1.95 11.92 10.29
C PHE A 113 1.65 10.45 10.07
N ILE A 114 1.67 9.66 11.14
CA ILE A 114 1.37 8.23 11.07
C ILE A 114 0.06 7.95 11.80
N PHE A 115 -0.83 7.23 11.14
CA PHE A 115 -2.08 6.68 11.65
C PHE A 115 -1.96 5.14 11.60
N GLY A 116 -2.22 4.48 12.72
CA GLY A 116 -1.89 3.06 12.90
C GLY A 116 -2.38 2.53 14.23
#